data_AF-A0A2E4JXE0-F1
#
_entry.id   AF-A0A2E4JXE0-F1
#
_cell.length_a   1.000
_cell.length_b   1.000
_cell.length_c   1.000
_cell.angle_alpha   90.00
_cell.angle_beta   90.00
_cell.angle_gamma   90.00
#
_symmetry.space_group_name_H-M   'P 1'
#
loop_
_entity.id
_entity.type
_entity.pdbx_description
1 polymer ?
#
loop_
_entity_poly.entity_id
_entity_poly.type
_entity_poly.pdbx_seq_one_letter_code
_entity_poly.pdbx_strand_id
1 'polypeptide(L)'
;MIDHKATIGFLLVLFTLLPNGGRAQTDLAGAEASFLYIASTLQSFRNTGRLANNPGIDGADLEAFIELLETYYQEFTNNFGGNSAMCQFYMDPENGRMEIGEKAKLSFSFLPDLEDRIQYYIVIDAQFQEDLAIEFGSILQENVNQKRSASMSSQRLPSSEFDEAAVISFLDSACI
;
A
#
# COMPACT_ATOMS: atom_id res chain seq x y z
N MET A 1 -30.40 -48.80 -43.85
CA MET A 1 -31.09 -47.96 -42.85
C MET A 1 -30.10 -46.89 -42.40
N ILE A 2 -30.26 -45.67 -42.90
CA ILE A 2 -29.40 -44.52 -42.60
C ILE A 2 -30.22 -43.63 -41.68
N ASP A 3 -29.78 -43.48 -40.43
CA ASP A 3 -30.44 -42.68 -39.41
C ASP A 3 -29.95 -41.22 -39.52
N HIS A 4 -30.86 -40.31 -39.87
CA HIS A 4 -30.65 -38.86 -39.90
C HIS A 4 -31.03 -38.29 -38.54
N LYS A 5 -30.04 -37.95 -37.70
CA LYS A 5 -30.26 -37.07 -36.55
C LYS A 5 -29.61 -35.72 -36.80
N ALA A 6 -30.48 -34.76 -37.11
CA ALA A 6 -30.22 -33.34 -37.10
C ALA A 6 -29.64 -32.92 -35.74
N THR A 7 -28.50 -32.22 -35.77
CA THR A 7 -27.96 -31.58 -34.57
C THR A 7 -28.14 -30.07 -34.74
N ILE A 8 -29.07 -29.55 -33.96
CA ILE A 8 -29.44 -28.14 -33.83
C ILE A 8 -28.24 -27.39 -33.27
N GLY A 9 -27.77 -26.38 -34.02
CA GLY A 9 -26.82 -25.39 -33.52
C GLY A 9 -27.50 -24.51 -32.48
N PHE A 10 -27.06 -24.61 -31.23
CA PHE A 10 -27.46 -23.69 -30.17
C PHE A 10 -26.31 -22.71 -29.92
N LEU A 11 -26.57 -21.46 -30.27
CA LEU A 11 -25.68 -20.31 -30.12
C LEU A 11 -25.38 -20.10 -28.63
N LEU A 12 -24.12 -20.29 -28.22
CA LEU A 12 -23.67 -20.03 -26.86
C LEU A 12 -23.36 -18.54 -26.74
N VAL A 13 -24.31 -17.77 -26.21
CA VAL A 13 -24.10 -16.36 -25.86
C VAL A 13 -23.18 -16.32 -24.63
N LEU A 14 -21.89 -16.10 -24.87
CA LEU A 14 -20.91 -15.78 -23.83
C LEU A 14 -21.21 -14.36 -23.32
N PHE A 15 -21.98 -14.23 -22.24
CA PHE A 15 -21.99 -13.00 -21.45
C PHE A 15 -20.65 -12.91 -20.72
N THR A 16 -19.71 -12.15 -21.26
CA THR A 16 -18.47 -11.81 -20.58
C THR A 16 -18.78 -10.85 -19.43
N LEU A 17 -18.84 -11.38 -18.21
CA LEU A 17 -18.61 -10.60 -17.00
C LEU A 17 -17.16 -10.09 -17.07
N LEU A 18 -16.97 -8.83 -17.45
CA LEU A 18 -15.67 -8.17 -17.33
C LEU A 18 -15.33 -8.09 -15.83
N PRO A 19 -14.17 -8.60 -15.38
CA PRO A 19 -13.82 -8.56 -13.97
C PRO A 19 -13.45 -7.12 -13.56
N ASN A 20 -14.11 -6.59 -12.54
CA ASN A 20 -13.71 -5.36 -11.84
C ASN A 20 -12.29 -5.43 -11.24
N GLY A 21 -11.64 -6.61 -11.23
CA GLY A 21 -10.31 -6.81 -10.68
C GLY A 21 -9.21 -5.97 -11.33
N GLY A 22 -9.34 -5.60 -12.61
CA GLY A 22 -8.32 -4.78 -13.29
C GLY A 22 -8.20 -3.35 -12.75
N ARG A 23 -9.31 -2.76 -12.28
CA ARG A 23 -9.29 -1.40 -11.69
C ARG A 23 -8.70 -1.44 -10.29
N ALA A 24 -9.21 -2.32 -9.42
CA ALA A 24 -8.69 -2.48 -8.06
C ALA A 24 -7.19 -2.82 -8.03
N GLN A 25 -6.69 -3.62 -8.98
CA GLN A 25 -5.26 -3.92 -9.09
C GLN A 25 -4.43 -2.69 -9.51
N THR A 26 -4.96 -1.87 -10.43
CA THR A 26 -4.30 -0.62 -10.85
C THR A 26 -4.30 0.39 -9.71
N ASP A 27 -5.42 0.52 -9.00
CA ASP A 27 -5.59 1.44 -7.87
C ASP A 27 -4.67 1.03 -6.70
N LEU A 28 -4.57 -0.26 -6.40
CA LEU A 28 -3.65 -0.77 -5.38
C LEU A 28 -2.18 -0.53 -5.76
N ALA A 29 -1.81 -0.70 -7.04
CA ALA A 29 -0.46 -0.38 -7.50
C ALA A 29 -0.17 1.13 -7.36
N GLY A 30 -1.17 1.98 -7.57
CA GLY A 30 -1.12 3.41 -7.29
C GLY A 30 -0.84 3.70 -5.81
N ALA A 31 -1.61 3.07 -4.92
CA ALA A 31 -1.45 3.19 -3.48
C ALA A 31 -0.06 2.74 -2.99
N GLU A 32 0.42 1.59 -3.48
CA GLU A 32 1.76 1.09 -3.15
C GLU A 32 2.83 2.10 -3.61
N ALA A 33 2.73 2.63 -4.82
CA ALA A 33 3.68 3.61 -5.33
C ALA A 33 3.69 4.89 -4.49
N SER A 34 2.53 5.42 -4.12
CA SER A 34 2.43 6.57 -3.22
C SER A 34 3.05 6.30 -1.86
N PHE A 35 2.73 5.15 -1.26
CA PHE A 35 3.32 4.77 0.03
C PHE A 35 4.85 4.68 -0.04
N LEU A 36 5.41 4.03 -1.06
CA LEU A 36 6.86 3.94 -1.26
C LEU A 36 7.51 5.32 -1.45
N TYR A 37 6.85 6.22 -2.19
CA TYR A 37 7.31 7.59 -2.36
C TYR A 37 7.32 8.35 -1.02
N ILE A 38 6.23 8.29 -0.26
CA ILE A 38 6.10 8.93 1.04
C ILE A 38 7.17 8.39 1.99
N ALA A 39 7.24 7.07 2.17
CA ALA A 39 8.17 6.42 3.09
C ALA A 39 9.64 6.73 2.75
N SER A 40 10.03 6.61 1.48
CA SER A 40 11.40 6.90 1.04
C SER A 40 11.75 8.39 1.16
N THR A 41 10.80 9.29 0.86
CA THR A 41 11.02 10.74 0.96
C THR A 41 11.18 11.17 2.40
N LEU A 42 10.30 10.72 3.31
CA LEU A 42 10.39 11.02 4.74
C LEU A 42 11.65 10.42 5.36
N GLN A 43 12.00 9.17 5.02
CA GLN A 43 13.22 8.54 5.51
C GLN A 43 14.47 9.34 5.07
N SER A 44 14.57 9.69 3.79
CA SER A 44 15.67 10.51 3.27
C SER A 44 15.71 11.89 3.95
N PHE A 45 14.56 12.53 4.12
CA PHE A 45 14.48 13.84 4.74
C PHE A 45 14.96 13.80 6.19
N ARG A 46 14.51 12.82 6.98
CA ARG A 46 14.96 12.61 8.37
C ARG A 46 16.46 12.34 8.45
N ASN A 47 17.01 11.59 7.50
CA ASN A 47 18.42 11.22 7.49
C ASN A 47 19.37 12.32 6.98
N THR A 48 18.91 13.17 6.05
CA THR A 48 19.80 14.05 5.28
C THR A 48 19.36 15.50 5.21
N GLY A 49 18.13 15.82 5.63
CA GLY A 49 17.47 17.11 5.40
C GLY A 49 17.07 17.35 3.94
N ARG A 50 17.14 16.34 3.06
CA ARG A 50 16.83 16.45 1.63
C ARG A 50 15.77 15.44 1.20
N LEU A 51 14.92 15.88 0.27
CA LEU A 51 13.93 15.03 -0.39
C LEU A 51 14.66 14.07 -1.37
N ALA A 52 14.49 12.76 -1.21
CA ALA A 52 15.11 11.75 -2.10
C ALA A 52 14.72 11.96 -3.57
N ASN A 53 13.42 12.16 -3.79
CA ASN A 53 12.81 12.35 -5.09
C ASN A 53 12.07 13.69 -5.12
N ASN A 54 12.79 14.81 -4.95
CA ASN A 54 12.18 16.14 -4.91
C ASN A 54 11.28 16.39 -6.15
N PRO A 55 9.96 16.63 -5.99
CA PRO A 55 9.02 16.89 -7.09
C PRO A 55 9.06 18.32 -7.63
N GLY A 56 10.02 19.14 -7.18
CA GLY A 56 10.09 20.57 -7.50
C GLY A 56 9.63 21.46 -6.34
N ILE A 57 9.49 20.89 -5.14
CA ILE A 57 9.24 21.64 -3.91
C ILE A 57 10.47 22.48 -3.57
N ASP A 58 10.22 23.75 -3.24
CA ASP A 58 11.21 24.70 -2.74
C ASP A 58 10.81 25.27 -1.37
N GLY A 59 11.63 26.19 -0.85
CA GLY A 59 11.69 26.49 0.58
C GLY A 59 10.42 27.02 1.24
N ALA A 60 9.49 27.62 0.51
CA ALA A 60 8.24 28.12 1.11
C ALA A 60 7.22 26.99 1.35
N ASP A 61 7.21 26.00 0.46
CA ASP A 61 6.22 24.91 0.46
C ASP A 61 6.76 23.62 1.11
N LEU A 62 8.06 23.57 1.43
CA LEU A 62 8.71 22.38 1.96
C LEU A 62 8.11 21.89 3.27
N GLU A 63 7.83 22.79 4.22
CA GLU A 63 7.30 22.41 5.53
C GLU A 63 5.90 21.78 5.40
N ALA A 64 5.00 22.47 4.69
CA ALA A 64 3.65 21.96 4.41
C ALA A 64 3.70 20.64 3.63
N PHE A 65 4.61 20.51 2.67
CA PHE A 65 4.77 19.27 1.92
C PHE A 65 5.20 18.11 2.81
N ILE A 66 6.17 18.33 3.71
CA ILE A 66 6.57 17.32 4.68
C ILE A 66 5.41 16.97 5.62
N GLU A 67 4.64 17.94 6.10
CA GLU A 67 3.47 17.71 6.96
C GLU A 67 2.41 16.84 6.25
N LEU A 68 2.13 17.12 4.98
CA LEU A 68 1.25 16.28 4.16
C LEU A 68 1.76 14.84 4.07
N LEU A 69 3.06 14.67 3.74
CA LEU A 69 3.67 13.34 3.66
C LEU A 69 3.61 12.60 5.01
N GLU A 70 3.87 13.28 6.13
CA GLU A 70 3.80 12.66 7.46
C GLU A 70 2.38 12.24 7.83
N THR A 71 1.39 13.07 7.51
CA THR A 71 -0.02 12.75 7.69
C THR A 71 -0.39 11.48 6.94
N TYR A 72 -0.07 11.41 5.64
CA TYR A 72 -0.41 10.24 4.84
C TYR A 72 0.41 9.00 5.18
N TYR A 73 1.65 9.17 5.63
CA TYR A 73 2.41 8.05 6.18
C TYR A 73 1.70 7.45 7.40
N GLN A 74 1.20 8.27 8.33
CA GLN A 74 0.45 7.79 9.49
C GLN A 74 -0.85 7.09 9.07
N GLU A 75 -1.58 7.67 8.13
CA GLU A 75 -2.81 7.09 7.59
C GLU A 75 -2.55 5.72 6.92
N PHE A 76 -1.56 5.62 6.01
CA PHE A 76 -1.19 4.33 5.41
C PHE A 76 -0.78 3.30 6.48
N THR A 77 0.03 3.73 7.45
CA THR A 77 0.58 2.83 8.47
C THR A 77 -0.32 2.61 9.69
N ASN A 78 -1.53 3.19 9.75
CA ASN A 78 -2.37 3.18 10.95
C ASN A 78 -2.57 1.79 11.57
N ASN A 79 -2.77 0.78 10.72
CA ASN A 79 -2.99 -0.60 11.16
C ASN A 79 -1.70 -1.43 11.35
N PHE A 80 -0.55 -0.96 10.86
CA PHE A 80 0.67 -1.78 10.81
C PHE A 80 1.99 -1.06 11.22
N GLY A 81 1.95 0.24 11.53
CA GLY A 81 3.12 1.00 11.94
C GLY A 81 3.49 0.70 13.40
N GLY A 82 4.60 1.27 13.88
CA GLY A 82 5.16 0.97 15.21
C GLY A 82 4.19 1.10 16.39
N ASN A 83 3.17 1.97 16.29
CA ASN A 83 2.16 2.18 17.33
C ASN A 83 0.92 1.27 17.19
N SER A 84 0.83 0.45 16.15
CA SER A 84 -0.30 -0.46 15.90
C SER A 84 -0.33 -1.61 16.90
N ALA A 85 -1.52 -2.21 17.11
CA ALA A 85 -1.65 -3.41 17.93
C ALA A 85 -0.77 -4.57 17.43
N MET A 86 -0.60 -4.68 16.11
CA MET A 86 0.31 -5.63 15.46
C MET A 86 1.74 -5.44 15.98
N CYS A 87 2.29 -4.22 15.91
CA CYS A 87 3.66 -3.96 16.33
C CYS A 87 3.84 -3.99 17.85
N GLN A 88 2.84 -3.51 18.61
CA GLN A 88 2.87 -3.61 20.07
C GLN A 88 2.97 -5.07 20.53
N PHE A 89 2.18 -5.98 19.95
CA PHE A 89 2.26 -7.40 20.27
C PHE A 89 3.61 -8.00 19.84
N TYR A 90 4.08 -7.67 18.61
CA TYR A 90 5.33 -8.22 18.08
C TYR A 90 6.55 -7.79 18.91
N MET A 91 6.56 -6.55 19.38
CA MET A 91 7.69 -5.94 20.09
C MET A 91 7.63 -6.13 21.62
N ASP A 92 6.52 -6.66 22.16
CA ASP A 92 6.36 -6.88 23.61
C ASP A 92 7.39 -7.90 24.14
N PRO A 93 8.27 -7.52 25.08
CA PRO A 93 9.24 -8.43 25.69
C PRO A 93 8.61 -9.64 26.39
N GLU A 94 7.38 -9.53 26.91
CA GLU A 94 6.67 -10.64 27.55
C GLU A 94 6.35 -11.77 26.55
N ASN A 95 6.19 -11.42 25.27
CA ASN A 95 5.99 -12.38 24.17
C ASN A 95 7.30 -12.98 23.66
N GLY A 96 8.46 -12.61 24.22
CA GLY A 96 9.78 -13.06 23.77
C GLY A 96 10.06 -14.55 23.96
N ARG A 97 9.21 -15.27 24.69
CA ARG A 97 9.30 -16.74 24.86
C ARG A 97 8.54 -17.52 23.78
N MET A 98 7.75 -16.86 22.94
CA MET A 98 7.04 -17.50 21.85
C MET A 98 8.00 -17.84 20.70
N GLU A 99 7.72 -18.92 19.98
CA GLU A 99 8.42 -19.22 18.73
C GLU A 99 8.16 -18.09 17.72
N ILE A 100 9.18 -17.69 16.97
CA ILE A 100 9.12 -16.49 16.12
C ILE A 100 7.98 -16.54 15.10
N GLY A 101 7.74 -17.71 14.48
CA GLY A 101 6.65 -17.90 13.53
C GLY A 101 5.26 -17.79 14.18
N GLU A 102 5.10 -18.30 15.40
CA GLU A 102 3.84 -18.18 16.16
C GLU A 102 3.59 -16.73 16.57
N LYS A 103 4.63 -16.06 17.10
CA LYS A 103 4.57 -14.64 17.47
C LYS A 103 4.20 -13.78 16.26
N ALA A 104 4.84 -14.03 15.12
CA ALA A 104 4.61 -13.31 13.88
C ALA A 104 3.18 -13.51 13.36
N LYS A 105 2.69 -14.75 13.34
CA LYS A 105 1.32 -15.07 12.93
C LYS A 105 0.27 -14.39 13.81
N LEU A 106 0.43 -14.42 15.14
CA LEU A 106 -0.48 -13.76 16.07
C LEU A 106 -0.43 -12.24 15.90
N SER A 107 0.76 -11.65 15.77
CA SER A 107 0.94 -10.22 15.49
C SER A 107 0.20 -9.81 14.21
N PHE A 108 0.42 -10.55 13.12
CA PHE A 108 -0.19 -10.23 11.83
C PHE A 108 -1.73 -10.40 11.83
N SER A 109 -2.27 -11.22 12.74
CA SER A 109 -3.73 -11.40 12.90
C SER A 109 -4.45 -10.18 13.48
N PHE A 110 -3.72 -9.18 13.99
CA PHE A 110 -4.30 -7.89 14.39
C PHE A 110 -4.63 -6.98 13.20
N LEU A 111 -4.13 -7.30 12.00
CA LEU A 111 -4.47 -6.56 10.80
C LEU A 111 -5.93 -6.83 10.39
N PRO A 112 -6.63 -5.84 9.79
CA PRO A 112 -7.92 -6.10 9.13
C PRO A 112 -7.80 -7.17 8.05
N ASP A 113 -8.92 -7.75 7.64
CA ASP A 113 -8.94 -8.72 6.54
C ASP A 113 -8.38 -8.12 5.23
N LEU A 114 -7.79 -8.96 4.39
CA LEU A 114 -7.04 -8.50 3.20
C LEU A 114 -7.86 -7.58 2.28
N GLU A 115 -9.13 -7.91 2.05
CA GLU A 115 -10.02 -7.09 1.22
C GLU A 115 -10.22 -5.68 1.81
N ASP A 116 -10.48 -5.59 3.11
CA ASP A 116 -10.65 -4.33 3.82
C ASP A 116 -9.36 -3.49 3.82
N ARG A 117 -8.20 -4.14 3.98
CA ARG A 117 -6.89 -3.44 3.89
C ARG A 117 -6.67 -2.84 2.52
N ILE A 118 -6.91 -3.60 1.46
CA ILE A 118 -6.75 -3.13 0.08
C ILE A 118 -7.67 -1.94 -0.17
N GLN A 119 -8.94 -2.04 0.22
CA GLN A 119 -9.91 -0.96 0.03
C GLN A 119 -9.51 0.29 0.82
N TYR A 120 -9.01 0.12 2.05
CA TYR A 120 -8.50 1.22 2.86
C TYR A 120 -7.34 1.94 2.17
N TYR A 121 -6.33 1.22 1.67
CA TYR A 121 -5.18 1.83 0.99
C TYR A 121 -5.55 2.58 -0.29
N ILE A 122 -6.51 2.08 -1.05
CA ILE A 122 -7.02 2.76 -2.24
C ILE A 122 -7.68 4.10 -1.88
N VAL A 123 -8.46 4.13 -0.79
CA VAL A 123 -9.10 5.36 -0.31
C VAL A 123 -8.06 6.37 0.18
N ILE A 124 -7.06 5.92 0.91
CA ILE A 124 -5.97 6.76 1.43
C ILE A 124 -5.16 7.36 0.28
N ASP A 125 -4.84 6.56 -0.76
CA ASP A 125 -4.16 7.08 -1.96
C ASP A 125 -5.01 8.11 -2.70
N ALA A 126 -6.31 7.87 -2.86
CA ALA A 126 -7.19 8.82 -3.52
C ALA A 126 -7.21 10.17 -2.78
N GLN A 127 -7.31 10.16 -1.44
CA GLN A 127 -7.30 11.38 -0.62
C GLN A 127 -5.93 12.06 -0.69
N PHE A 128 -4.82 11.31 -0.63
CA PHE A 128 -3.48 11.86 -0.80
C PHE A 128 -3.31 12.59 -2.13
N GLN A 129 -3.78 11.98 -3.22
CA GLN A 129 -3.72 12.58 -4.55
C GLN A 129 -4.59 13.83 -4.65
N GLU A 130 -5.77 13.83 -4.03
CA GLU A 130 -6.66 14.98 -4.00
C GLU A 130 -6.03 16.14 -3.21
N ASP A 131 -5.53 15.88 -2.00
CA ASP A 131 -4.94 16.90 -1.13
C ASP A 131 -3.66 17.48 -1.74
N LEU A 132 -2.82 16.63 -2.36
CA LEU A 132 -1.68 17.08 -3.18
C LEU A 132 -2.08 18.11 -4.23
N ALA A 133 -3.17 17.85 -4.95
CA ALA A 133 -3.63 18.72 -6.03
C ALA A 133 -4.27 20.01 -5.49
N ILE A 134 -4.98 19.93 -4.36
CA ILE A 134 -5.62 21.07 -3.72
C ILE A 134 -4.56 22.02 -3.13
N GLU A 135 -3.59 21.49 -2.40
CA GLU A 135 -2.61 22.29 -1.66
C GLU A 135 -1.47 22.78 -2.55
N PHE A 136 -0.98 21.94 -3.47
CA PHE A 136 0.22 22.24 -4.26
C PHE A 136 -0.02 22.32 -5.78
N GLY A 137 -1.27 22.09 -6.22
CA GLY A 137 -1.64 22.13 -7.62
C GLY A 137 -1.33 20.85 -8.40
N SER A 138 -2.02 20.69 -9.54
CA SER A 138 -1.92 19.49 -10.39
C SER A 138 -0.53 19.26 -10.99
N ILE A 139 0.28 20.31 -11.16
CA ILE A 139 1.65 20.18 -11.67
C ILE A 139 2.52 19.42 -10.67
N LEU A 140 2.43 19.76 -9.37
CA LEU A 140 3.20 19.06 -8.35
C LEU A 140 2.72 17.62 -8.20
N GLN A 141 1.40 17.42 -8.19
CA GLN A 141 0.80 16.09 -8.19
C GLN A 141 1.34 15.22 -9.34
N GLU A 142 1.40 15.76 -10.56
CA GLU A 142 1.96 15.05 -11.72
C GLU A 142 3.45 14.72 -11.51
N ASN A 143 4.25 15.66 -10.99
CA ASN A 143 5.67 15.42 -10.70
C ASN A 143 5.86 14.32 -9.65
N VAL A 144 5.03 14.28 -8.61
CA VAL A 144 5.01 13.18 -7.63
C VAL A 144 4.67 11.86 -8.32
N ASN A 145 3.65 11.85 -9.18
CA ASN A 145 3.23 10.65 -9.91
C ASN A 145 4.30 10.13 -10.88
N GLN A 146 5.12 11.01 -11.46
CA GLN A 146 6.28 10.61 -12.26
C GLN A 146 7.41 10.01 -11.40
N LYS A 147 7.59 10.52 -10.18
CA LYS A 147 8.71 10.15 -9.28
C LYS A 147 8.43 8.93 -8.40
N ARG A 148 7.16 8.68 -8.05
CA ARG A 148 6.78 7.57 -7.19
C ARG A 148 7.14 6.20 -7.79
N SER A 149 7.10 6.07 -9.11
CA SER A 149 7.52 4.85 -9.84
C SER A 149 8.99 4.48 -9.66
N ALA A 150 9.85 5.44 -9.30
CA ALA A 150 11.29 5.21 -9.06
C ALA A 150 11.63 5.13 -7.55
N SER A 151 10.62 5.23 -6.68
CA SER A 151 10.83 5.25 -5.23
C SER A 151 11.05 3.85 -4.69
N MET A 152 12.06 3.70 -3.84
CA MET A 152 12.41 2.43 -3.20
C MET A 152 12.39 2.60 -1.69
N SER A 153 11.73 1.68 -1.00
CA SER A 153 11.68 1.63 0.46
C SER A 153 11.79 0.18 0.93
N SER A 154 12.33 -0.04 2.12
CA SER A 154 12.25 -1.33 2.81
C SER A 154 10.87 -1.58 3.43
N GLN A 155 10.05 -0.54 3.52
CA GLN A 155 8.65 -0.65 3.91
C GLN A 155 7.78 -0.93 2.68
N ARG A 156 6.67 -1.63 2.90
CA ARG A 156 5.66 -1.97 1.89
C ARG A 156 4.28 -2.02 2.53
N LEU A 157 3.21 -2.01 1.75
CA LEU A 157 1.89 -2.30 2.31
C LEU A 157 1.69 -3.81 2.50
N PRO A 158 0.99 -4.28 3.56
CA PRO A 158 0.55 -5.67 3.70
C PRO A 158 -0.69 -5.94 2.82
N SER A 159 -0.54 -5.71 1.52
CA SER A 159 -1.60 -5.71 0.51
C SER A 159 -1.78 -7.05 -0.23
N SER A 160 -1.18 -8.12 0.29
CA SER A 160 -1.31 -9.48 -0.23
C SER A 160 -1.19 -10.53 0.88
N GLU A 161 -1.50 -11.78 0.55
CA GLU A 161 -1.24 -12.92 1.43
C GLU A 161 0.27 -13.15 1.55
N PHE A 162 0.75 -13.36 2.78
CA PHE A 162 2.15 -13.61 3.08
C PHE A 162 2.33 -15.03 3.62
N ASP A 163 3.41 -15.69 3.17
CA ASP A 163 3.93 -16.85 3.88
C ASP A 163 4.59 -16.42 5.20
N GLU A 164 4.93 -17.40 6.04
CA GLU A 164 5.50 -17.13 7.37
C GLU A 164 6.76 -16.26 7.30
N ALA A 165 7.67 -16.52 6.35
CA ALA A 165 8.89 -15.76 6.20
C ALA A 165 8.61 -14.31 5.76
N ALA A 166 7.65 -14.12 4.87
CA ALA A 166 7.20 -12.80 4.42
C ALA A 166 6.48 -12.01 5.52
N VAL A 167 5.74 -12.67 6.41
CA VAL A 167 5.15 -12.06 7.61
C VAL A 167 6.24 -11.58 8.56
N ILE A 168 7.21 -12.43 8.90
CA ILE A 168 8.32 -12.05 9.80
C ILE A 168 9.09 -10.87 9.22
N SER A 169 9.49 -10.94 7.94
CA SER A 169 10.22 -9.87 7.26
C SER A 169 9.43 -8.55 7.22
N PHE A 170 8.11 -8.62 7.06
CA PHE A 170 7.25 -7.43 7.13
C PHE A 170 7.21 -6.83 8.53
N LEU A 171 7.03 -7.64 9.57
CA LEU A 171 7.01 -7.18 10.96
C LEU A 171 8.35 -6.56 11.36
N ASP A 172 9.45 -7.20 10.97
CA ASP A 172 10.80 -6.70 11.22
C ASP A 172 11.05 -5.36 10.53
N SER A 173 10.42 -5.07 9.38
CA SER A 173 10.59 -3.78 8.70
C SER A 173 9.62 -2.70 9.16
N ALA A 174 8.41 -3.07 9.57
CA ALA A 174 7.32 -2.15 9.92
C ALA A 174 7.33 -1.70 11.39
N CYS A 175 7.88 -2.52 12.30
CA CYS A 175 7.81 -2.29 13.74
C CYS A 175 9.07 -1.65 14.36
N ILE A 176 9.94 -1.05 13.54
CA ILE A 176 11.17 -0.34 13.96
C ILE A 176 10.90 1.15 14.13
#